data_AF-A0A961NMH8-F1
#
_entry.id   AF-A0A961NMH8-F1
#
_cell.length_a   1.000
_cell.length_b   1.000
_cell.length_c   1.000
_cell.angle_alpha   90.00
_cell.angle_beta   90.00
_cell.angle_gamma   90.00
#
_symmetry.space_group_name_H-M   'P 1'
#
loop_
_entity.id
_entity.type
_entity.pdbx_description
1 polymer ?
#
loop_
_entity_poly.entity_id
_entity_poly.type
_entity_poly.pdbx_seq_one_letter_code
_entity_poly.pdbx_strand_id
1 'polypeptide(L)'
;IQNDLSATERVHTDRFAEDTSLVIQSCHSPLRELEVLHDWLLEQFRVRPDLHPDEIIVLTPDMETYAPLIEAVFRNPESEAHRIAYTIADTAGSPEELEYRDTFFKMLELCSSRFPAGAVLQFCESAPVQRRFGFTQTELDALRLWIQRLNIRWGYNAATKSELGLPAEEANTWERGLHRLLLGYFIPNDRMDSDAAPPLFADLEPAPYMRGDNVALLERFAICLQTLENLSRNLRNVHRLGDWSTILHDAITGLLDDPDGRLGSHVRRALDDLHDYAAVTATEIPLNAVVDFLRNRLRRKTAGHGFMNGAVTFCEMLPMRSIPFRIIAHVGMHESGFPATERPAAFDLIARSPRPGDRLRRNEDRLLFLENLLSCREVLYFSYCGQSIRTGRPRAPSILIEELVELEQSLHGTPGELRRLPYFFEHRMHPFHPDYYTSGHRLYSYSHSNCVQVAEPPSTLSTPSTPSSLSNRSPGTGVRQPSTRSDSKVSE
;
A
#
# COMPACT_ATOMS: atom_id res chain seq x y z
N ILE A 1 -63.40 3.56 14.50
CA ILE A 1 -62.46 3.05 13.46
C ILE A 1 -61.65 4.18 12.81
N GLN A 2 -62.22 5.37 12.53
CA GLN A 2 -61.46 6.47 11.90
C GLN A 2 -60.65 7.36 12.87
N ASN A 3 -60.88 7.26 14.18
CA ASN A 3 -60.09 7.96 15.22
C ASN A 3 -58.94 7.13 15.81
N ASP A 4 -58.78 5.86 15.43
CA ASP A 4 -57.68 5.01 15.94
C ASP A 4 -56.38 5.14 15.13
N LEU A 5 -56.44 5.58 13.87
CA LEU A 5 -55.26 5.75 13.00
C LEU A 5 -54.41 6.98 13.37
N SER A 6 -55.05 8.07 13.80
CA SER A 6 -54.35 9.30 14.23
C SER A 6 -53.67 9.17 15.59
N ALA A 7 -54.08 8.19 16.40
CA ALA A 7 -53.43 7.90 17.68
C ALA A 7 -52.20 6.99 17.51
N THR A 8 -52.15 6.18 16.44
CA THR A 8 -51.00 5.31 16.14
C THR A 8 -49.83 6.09 15.52
N GLU A 9 -50.09 7.16 14.76
CA GLU A 9 -49.04 7.98 14.12
C GLU A 9 -48.12 8.70 15.14
N ARG A 10 -48.63 9.12 16.31
CA ARG A 10 -47.82 9.81 17.32
C ARG A 10 -47.04 8.87 18.25
N VAL A 11 -47.44 7.61 18.36
CA VAL A 11 -46.78 6.64 19.26
C VAL A 11 -45.55 6.01 18.58
N HIS A 12 -45.47 6.04 17.25
CA HIS A 12 -44.34 5.47 16.52
C HIS A 12 -43.10 6.36 16.49
N THR A 13 -43.23 7.69 16.40
CA THR A 13 -42.09 8.61 16.21
C THR A 13 -41.15 8.70 17.43
N ASP A 14 -41.64 8.62 18.66
CA ASP A 14 -40.76 8.63 19.86
C ASP A 14 -39.94 7.34 20.01
N ARG A 15 -40.43 6.22 19.47
CA ARG A 15 -39.79 4.90 19.62
C ARG A 15 -38.53 4.74 18.75
N PHE A 16 -38.38 5.56 17.70
CA PHE A 16 -37.23 5.55 16.79
C PHE A 16 -36.10 6.51 17.20
N ALA A 17 -36.34 7.44 18.12
CA ALA A 17 -35.32 8.39 18.55
C ALA A 17 -34.14 7.71 19.29
N GLU A 18 -34.37 6.53 19.86
CA GLU A 18 -33.38 5.72 20.58
C GLU A 18 -32.94 4.47 19.80
N ASP A 19 -33.46 4.25 18.58
CA ASP A 19 -33.08 3.08 17.78
C ASP A 19 -31.68 3.28 17.20
N THR A 20 -30.79 2.33 17.50
CA THR A 20 -29.38 2.31 17.09
C THR A 20 -29.05 1.10 16.22
N SER A 21 -30.07 0.39 15.73
CA SER A 21 -29.90 -0.79 14.87
C SER A 21 -29.42 -0.46 13.46
N LEU A 22 -29.63 0.77 13.00
CA LEU A 22 -29.08 1.31 11.75
C LEU A 22 -28.30 2.58 12.07
N VAL A 23 -27.07 2.71 11.53
CA VAL A 23 -26.21 3.87 11.74
C VAL A 23 -25.52 4.24 10.43
N ILE A 24 -25.55 5.52 10.04
CA ILE A 24 -24.91 6.04 8.82
C ILE A 24 -23.95 7.18 9.19
N GLN A 25 -22.68 7.01 8.85
CA GLN A 25 -21.58 7.92 9.17
C GLN A 25 -21.02 8.58 7.90
N SER A 26 -21.11 9.91 7.82
CA SER A 26 -20.53 10.70 6.74
C SER A 26 -19.21 11.33 7.19
N CYS A 27 -18.10 10.84 6.64
CA CYS A 27 -16.73 11.25 7.00
C CYS A 27 -16.01 11.97 5.84
N HIS A 28 -14.82 12.48 6.13
CA HIS A 28 -14.02 13.24 5.15
C HIS A 28 -12.95 12.39 4.45
N SER A 29 -12.50 11.29 5.04
CA SER A 29 -11.44 10.44 4.51
C SER A 29 -11.58 8.98 5.01
N PRO A 30 -10.96 8.00 4.33
CA PRO A 30 -10.94 6.61 4.81
C PRO A 30 -10.30 6.46 6.19
N LEU A 31 -9.27 7.27 6.49
CA LEU A 31 -8.68 7.31 7.83
C LEU A 31 -9.70 7.78 8.86
N ARG A 32 -10.45 8.85 8.56
CA ARG A 32 -11.47 9.38 9.47
C ARG A 32 -12.63 8.41 9.66
N GLU A 33 -13.03 7.67 8.61
CA GLU A 33 -14.02 6.59 8.72
C GLU A 33 -13.57 5.54 9.75
N LEU A 34 -12.31 5.11 9.70
CA LEU A 34 -11.78 4.11 10.63
C LEU A 34 -11.59 4.62 12.06
N GLU A 35 -11.16 5.87 12.25
CA GLU A 35 -11.11 6.50 13.58
C GLU A 35 -12.52 6.55 14.21
N VAL A 36 -13.52 6.97 13.42
CA VAL A 36 -14.92 7.01 13.86
C VAL A 36 -15.46 5.62 14.14
N LEU A 37 -15.16 4.63 13.30
CA LEU A 37 -15.53 3.24 13.54
C LEU A 37 -14.89 2.71 14.83
N HIS A 38 -13.63 3.03 15.09
CA HIS A 38 -12.93 2.62 16.30
C HIS A 38 -13.62 3.17 17.56
N ASP A 39 -13.88 4.48 17.60
CA ASP A 39 -14.62 5.10 18.71
C ASP A 39 -16.03 4.50 18.87
N TRP A 40 -16.71 4.25 17.74
CA TRP A 40 -18.04 3.65 17.75
C TRP A 40 -18.03 2.21 18.29
N LEU A 41 -17.04 1.40 17.93
CA LEU A 41 -16.88 0.03 18.44
C LEU A 41 -16.58 0.03 19.95
N LEU A 42 -15.74 0.94 20.44
CA LEU A 42 -15.51 1.11 21.88
C LEU A 42 -16.82 1.41 22.62
N GLU A 43 -17.67 2.28 22.05
CA GLU A 43 -19.00 2.54 22.60
C GLU A 43 -19.88 1.29 22.58
N GLN A 44 -19.84 0.49 21.51
CA GLN A 44 -20.64 -0.75 21.44
C GLN A 44 -20.23 -1.77 22.51
N PHE A 45 -18.92 -1.97 22.73
CA PHE A 45 -18.44 -2.84 23.81
C PHE A 45 -18.79 -2.31 25.20
N ARG A 46 -18.83 -0.97 25.37
CA ARG A 46 -19.23 -0.33 26.63
C ARG A 46 -20.72 -0.53 26.93
N VAL A 47 -21.58 -0.38 25.92
CA VAL A 47 -23.04 -0.48 26.06
C VAL A 47 -23.53 -1.93 26.07
N ARG A 48 -22.81 -2.86 25.42
CA ARG A 48 -23.11 -4.31 25.37
C ARG A 48 -21.93 -5.13 25.94
N PRO A 49 -21.88 -5.35 27.26
CA PRO A 49 -20.78 -6.11 27.90
C PRO A 49 -20.70 -7.58 27.47
N ASP A 50 -21.78 -8.13 26.91
CA ASP A 50 -21.88 -9.48 26.37
C ASP A 50 -21.41 -9.59 24.90
N LEU A 51 -21.12 -8.46 24.24
CA LEU A 51 -20.67 -8.44 22.85
C LEU A 51 -19.21 -8.88 22.75
N HIS A 52 -18.97 -10.00 22.08
CA HIS A 52 -17.62 -10.49 21.85
C HIS A 52 -17.08 -9.99 20.49
N PRO A 53 -15.77 -9.67 20.37
CA PRO A 53 -15.19 -9.15 19.12
C PRO A 53 -15.42 -10.00 17.86
N ASP A 54 -15.50 -11.32 17.96
CA ASP A 54 -15.77 -12.21 16.83
C ASP A 54 -17.22 -12.20 16.34
N GLU A 55 -18.13 -11.58 17.09
CA GLU A 55 -19.52 -11.35 16.67
C GLU A 55 -19.67 -10.09 15.80
N ILE A 56 -18.54 -9.44 15.45
CA ILE A 56 -18.45 -8.22 14.66
C ILE A 56 -17.64 -8.47 13.39
N ILE A 57 -18.21 -8.10 12.25
CA ILE A 57 -17.54 -8.09 10.95
C ILE A 57 -17.54 -6.68 10.34
N VAL A 58 -16.39 -6.30 9.79
CA VAL A 58 -16.21 -5.04 9.05
C VAL A 58 -15.89 -5.36 7.61
N LEU A 59 -16.74 -4.88 6.70
CA LEU A 59 -16.70 -5.13 5.28
C LEU A 59 -16.28 -3.86 4.53
N THR A 60 -15.37 -4.01 3.57
CA THR A 60 -14.97 -2.91 2.68
C THR A 60 -14.96 -3.36 1.22
N PRO A 61 -15.41 -2.51 0.27
CA PRO A 61 -15.26 -2.79 -1.15
C PRO A 61 -13.81 -2.67 -1.63
N ASP A 62 -12.91 -2.04 -0.86
CA ASP A 62 -11.51 -1.85 -1.20
C ASP A 62 -10.60 -2.10 0.01
N MET A 63 -10.22 -3.37 0.21
CA MET A 63 -9.31 -3.74 1.29
C MET A 63 -7.88 -3.22 1.08
N GLU A 64 -7.46 -2.97 -0.17
CA GLU A 64 -6.10 -2.53 -0.46
C GLU A 64 -5.84 -1.11 0.08
N THR A 65 -6.82 -0.22 -0.08
CA THR A 65 -6.78 1.13 0.49
C THR A 65 -6.94 1.12 2.01
N TYR A 66 -7.81 0.26 2.56
CA TYR A 66 -8.17 0.29 3.97
C TYR A 66 -7.21 -0.48 4.89
N ALA A 67 -6.60 -1.59 4.45
CA ALA A 67 -5.70 -2.40 5.26
C ALA A 67 -4.60 -1.61 6.01
N PRO A 68 -3.78 -0.77 5.34
CA PRO A 68 -2.74 0.00 6.04
C PRO A 68 -3.31 1.01 7.03
N LEU A 69 -4.51 1.53 6.78
CA LEU A 69 -5.17 2.48 7.67
C LEU A 69 -5.79 1.78 8.88
N ILE A 70 -6.32 0.56 8.70
CA ILE A 70 -6.77 -0.30 9.79
C ILE A 70 -5.60 -0.58 10.73
N GLU A 71 -4.44 -0.94 10.18
CA GLU A 71 -3.23 -1.13 10.99
C GLU A 71 -2.85 0.15 11.76
N ALA A 72 -2.89 1.31 11.11
CA ALA A 72 -2.53 2.58 11.74
C ALA A 72 -3.45 2.94 12.91
N VAL A 73 -4.76 2.67 12.80
CA VAL A 73 -5.75 3.02 13.83
C VAL A 73 -5.83 1.97 14.95
N PHE A 74 -5.80 0.68 14.61
CA PHE A 74 -6.08 -0.40 15.58
C PHE A 74 -4.82 -1.03 16.21
N ARG A 75 -3.62 -0.90 15.62
CA ARG A 75 -2.41 -1.57 16.13
C ARG A 75 -1.90 -0.97 17.45
N ASN A 76 -1.90 0.35 17.56
CA ASN A 76 -1.28 1.07 18.69
C ASN A 76 -2.33 1.96 19.40
N PRO A 77 -3.16 1.40 20.29
CA PRO A 77 -4.15 2.18 21.01
C PRO A 77 -3.46 3.13 22.01
N GLU A 78 -4.10 4.28 22.29
CA GLU A 78 -3.59 5.25 23.28
C GLU A 78 -3.54 4.68 24.71
N SER A 79 -4.41 3.71 25.01
CA SER A 79 -4.54 3.05 26.29
C SER A 79 -4.87 1.58 26.07
N GLU A 80 -4.42 0.70 26.96
CA GLU A 80 -4.75 -0.73 26.90
C GLU A 80 -6.27 -0.96 27.00
N ALA A 81 -7.00 -0.07 27.69
CA ALA A 81 -8.46 -0.12 27.76
C ALA A 81 -9.16 0.14 26.41
N HIS A 82 -8.46 0.73 25.43
CA HIS A 82 -8.97 0.99 24.08
C HIS A 82 -8.49 -0.04 23.06
N ARG A 83 -7.81 -1.11 23.50
CA ARG A 83 -7.35 -2.15 22.58
C ARG A 83 -8.52 -3.01 22.13
N ILE A 84 -8.82 -2.96 20.84
CA ILE A 84 -9.76 -3.88 20.18
C ILE A 84 -8.93 -4.94 19.45
N ALA A 85 -9.15 -6.22 19.78
CA ALA A 85 -8.56 -7.31 19.02
C ALA A 85 -9.15 -7.32 17.61
N TYR A 86 -8.31 -7.30 16.58
CA TYR A 86 -8.73 -7.31 15.19
C TYR A 86 -7.89 -8.25 14.32
N THR A 87 -8.46 -8.65 13.19
CA THR A 87 -7.79 -9.39 12.13
C THR A 87 -8.18 -8.83 10.77
N ILE A 88 -7.25 -8.82 9.82
CA ILE A 88 -7.52 -8.45 8.43
C ILE A 88 -7.47 -9.73 7.60
N ALA A 89 -8.60 -10.12 7.04
CA ALA A 89 -8.75 -11.30 6.19
C ALA A 89 -8.79 -10.91 4.70
N ASP A 90 -8.61 -11.93 3.86
CA ASP A 90 -8.59 -11.80 2.39
C ASP A 90 -7.51 -10.84 1.86
N THR A 91 -6.40 -10.70 2.57
CA THR A 91 -5.22 -9.96 2.09
C THR A 91 -4.43 -10.78 1.08
N ALA A 92 -3.59 -10.11 0.30
CA ALA A 92 -2.68 -10.77 -0.65
C ALA A 92 -1.50 -11.50 0.04
N GLY A 93 -1.40 -11.42 1.38
CA GLY A 93 -0.32 -11.96 2.20
C GLY A 93 -0.01 -11.05 3.39
N SER A 94 0.84 -11.52 4.30
CA SER A 94 1.43 -10.68 5.35
C SER A 94 2.38 -9.64 4.75
N PRO A 95 2.70 -8.53 5.45
CA PRO A 95 3.67 -7.54 4.96
C PRO A 95 5.02 -8.14 4.55
N GLU A 96 5.51 -9.15 5.27
CA GLU A 96 6.77 -9.84 4.98
C GLU A 96 6.66 -10.72 3.72
N GLU A 97 5.52 -11.38 3.49
CA GLU A 97 5.26 -12.13 2.25
C GLU A 97 5.19 -11.19 1.04
N LEU A 98 4.59 -10.00 1.21
CA LEU A 98 4.54 -8.97 0.17
C LEU A 98 5.92 -8.42 -0.14
N GLU A 99 6.74 -8.10 0.89
CA GLU A 99 8.13 -7.67 0.69
C GLU A 99 8.93 -8.75 -0.06
N TYR A 100 8.77 -10.02 0.29
CA TYR A 100 9.43 -11.13 -0.40
C TYR A 100 9.02 -11.19 -1.87
N ARG A 101 7.71 -11.13 -2.15
CA ARG A 101 7.17 -11.12 -3.51
C ARG A 101 7.68 -9.93 -4.33
N ASP A 102 7.69 -8.75 -3.75
CA ASP A 102 8.12 -7.53 -4.42
C ASP A 102 9.65 -7.56 -4.68
N THR A 103 10.43 -8.14 -3.76
CA THR A 103 11.86 -8.40 -3.94
C THR A 103 12.13 -9.39 -5.07
N PHE A 104 11.31 -10.45 -5.18
CA PHE A 104 11.39 -11.39 -6.30
C PHE A 104 11.13 -10.70 -7.64
N PHE A 105 10.11 -9.84 -7.75
CA PHE A 105 9.89 -9.09 -9.00
C PHE A 105 11.00 -8.08 -9.28
N LYS A 106 11.53 -7.42 -8.25
CA LYS A 106 12.68 -6.52 -8.37
C LYS A 106 13.93 -7.21 -8.90
N MET A 107 14.18 -8.46 -8.50
CA MET A 107 15.25 -9.29 -9.05
C MET A 107 15.08 -9.48 -10.57
N LEU A 108 13.87 -9.82 -11.03
CA LEU A 108 13.58 -10.00 -12.46
C LEU A 108 13.70 -8.69 -13.23
N GLU A 109 13.19 -7.59 -12.67
CA GLU A 109 13.33 -6.25 -13.24
C GLU A 109 14.82 -5.88 -13.39
N LEU A 110 15.63 -6.10 -12.35
CA LEU A 110 17.08 -5.88 -12.39
C LEU A 110 17.76 -6.67 -13.51
N CYS A 111 17.42 -7.96 -13.65
CA CYS A 111 17.99 -8.82 -14.69
C CYS A 111 17.61 -8.40 -16.10
N SER A 112 16.46 -7.73 -16.28
CA SER A 112 16.05 -7.13 -17.55
C SER A 112 16.56 -5.69 -17.76
N SER A 113 17.18 -5.11 -16.74
CA SER A 113 17.65 -3.72 -16.74
C SER A 113 19.12 -3.61 -17.14
N ARG A 114 19.65 -2.38 -17.07
CA ARG A 114 21.09 -2.10 -17.25
C ARG A 114 21.88 -2.18 -15.94
N PHE A 115 21.36 -2.84 -14.90
CA PHE A 115 21.96 -2.89 -13.57
C PHE A 115 22.31 -1.51 -12.98
N PRO A 116 21.36 -0.57 -12.86
CA PRO A 116 21.66 0.73 -12.28
C PRO A 116 22.07 0.60 -10.81
N ALA A 117 23.11 1.34 -10.44
CA ALA A 117 23.77 1.25 -9.13
C ALA A 117 22.80 1.35 -7.94
N GLY A 118 21.88 2.31 -8.01
CA GLY A 118 20.87 2.51 -6.98
C GLY A 118 19.91 1.33 -6.85
N ALA A 119 19.48 0.71 -7.96
CA ALA A 119 18.53 -0.40 -7.90
C ALA A 119 19.17 -1.68 -7.36
N VAL A 120 20.44 -1.94 -7.68
CA VAL A 120 21.21 -3.06 -7.10
C VAL A 120 21.38 -2.85 -5.60
N LEU A 121 21.74 -1.65 -5.16
CA LEU A 121 21.87 -1.36 -3.73
C LEU A 121 20.53 -1.54 -3.00
N GLN A 122 19.44 -0.99 -3.55
CA GLN A 122 18.12 -1.18 -2.96
C GLN A 122 17.63 -2.64 -3.01
N PHE A 123 18.21 -3.49 -3.87
CA PHE A 123 17.93 -4.94 -3.85
C PHE A 123 18.69 -5.60 -2.71
N CYS A 124 19.97 -5.25 -2.51
CA CYS A 124 20.74 -5.67 -1.34
C CYS A 124 20.14 -5.22 0.00
N GLU A 125 19.44 -4.08 0.01
CA GLU A 125 18.73 -3.55 1.18
C GLU A 125 17.44 -4.31 1.53
N SER A 126 16.91 -5.18 0.66
CA SER A 126 15.70 -5.97 0.97
C SER A 126 15.97 -7.07 2.00
N ALA A 127 15.03 -7.33 2.92
CA ALA A 127 15.25 -8.30 3.99
C ALA A 127 15.60 -9.73 3.51
N PRO A 128 14.97 -10.28 2.45
CA PRO A 128 15.32 -11.61 1.94
C PRO A 128 16.76 -11.70 1.41
N VAL A 129 17.27 -10.62 0.81
CA VAL A 129 18.64 -10.57 0.26
C VAL A 129 19.66 -10.32 1.38
N GLN A 130 19.34 -9.43 2.34
CA GLN A 130 20.18 -9.23 3.53
C GLN A 130 20.39 -10.53 4.29
N ARG A 131 19.33 -11.33 4.50
CA ARG A 131 19.46 -12.65 5.15
C ARG A 131 20.32 -13.61 4.33
N ARG A 132 20.11 -13.68 3.01
CA ARG A 132 20.86 -14.57 2.11
C ARG A 132 22.37 -14.33 2.13
N PHE A 133 22.77 -13.06 2.08
CA PHE A 133 24.18 -12.67 2.00
C PHE A 133 24.75 -12.17 3.34
N GLY A 134 23.94 -12.10 4.39
CA GLY A 134 24.30 -11.60 5.71
C GLY A 134 24.70 -10.12 5.73
N PHE A 135 24.11 -9.28 4.90
CA PHE A 135 24.43 -7.84 4.86
C PHE A 135 23.88 -7.13 6.09
N THR A 136 24.74 -6.40 6.79
CA THR A 136 24.34 -5.49 7.87
C THR A 136 24.12 -4.06 7.35
N GLN A 137 23.43 -3.22 8.12
CA GLN A 137 23.20 -1.82 7.75
C GLN A 137 24.51 -1.04 7.57
N THR A 138 25.49 -1.25 8.44
CA THR A 138 26.82 -0.62 8.33
C THR A 138 27.55 -1.04 7.06
N GLU A 139 27.40 -2.29 6.64
CA GLU A 139 27.98 -2.79 5.40
C GLU A 139 27.27 -2.24 4.15
N LEU A 140 25.96 -2.08 4.19
CA LEU A 140 25.19 -1.44 3.11
C LEU A 140 25.61 0.03 2.92
N ASP A 141 25.87 0.75 4.01
CA ASP A 141 26.44 2.10 3.97
C ASP A 141 27.85 2.12 3.35
N ALA A 142 28.68 1.11 3.65
CA ALA A 142 30.00 0.96 3.04
C ALA A 142 29.88 0.69 1.53
N LEU A 143 28.99 -0.20 1.10
CA LEU A 143 28.72 -0.45 -0.32
C LEU A 143 28.25 0.83 -1.03
N ARG A 144 27.36 1.60 -0.40
CA ARG A 144 26.89 2.89 -0.93
C ARG A 144 28.05 3.86 -1.13
N LEU A 145 28.95 3.96 -0.15
CA LEU A 145 30.16 4.77 -0.25
C LEU A 145 31.07 4.32 -1.40
N TRP A 146 31.32 3.01 -1.52
CA TRP A 146 32.18 2.46 -2.59
C TRP A 146 31.61 2.75 -3.97
N ILE A 147 30.31 2.50 -4.17
CA ILE A 147 29.60 2.78 -5.41
C ILE A 147 29.76 4.26 -5.80
N GLN A 148 29.54 5.17 -4.85
CA GLN A 148 29.66 6.61 -5.08
C GLN A 148 31.11 7.02 -5.41
N ARG A 149 32.08 6.55 -4.62
CA ARG A 149 33.50 6.94 -4.74
C ARG A 149 34.18 6.37 -5.97
N LEU A 150 33.81 5.16 -6.36
CA LEU A 150 34.31 4.51 -7.57
C LEU A 150 33.54 4.92 -8.83
N ASN A 151 32.53 5.79 -8.67
CA ASN A 151 31.67 6.30 -9.73
C ASN A 151 31.01 5.16 -10.53
N ILE A 152 30.58 4.10 -9.85
CA ILE A 152 29.82 3.01 -10.46
C ILE A 152 28.41 3.53 -10.75
N ARG A 153 27.94 3.34 -11.98
CA ARG A 153 26.63 3.87 -12.42
C ARG A 153 25.71 2.80 -12.93
N TRP A 154 26.15 2.00 -13.90
CA TRP A 154 25.35 0.97 -14.54
C TRP A 154 26.21 0.08 -15.45
N GLY A 155 25.65 -1.05 -15.86
CA GLY A 155 26.24 -2.02 -16.76
C GLY A 155 27.22 -2.93 -16.02
N TYR A 156 27.10 -4.24 -16.22
CA TYR A 156 28.01 -5.18 -15.60
C TYR A 156 29.44 -4.98 -16.13
N ASN A 157 29.60 -4.97 -17.46
CA ASN A 157 30.89 -4.80 -18.15
C ASN A 157 30.76 -4.07 -19.49
N ALA A 158 31.89 -3.93 -20.21
CA ALA A 158 31.94 -3.33 -21.54
C ALA A 158 31.10 -4.09 -22.58
N ALA A 159 31.05 -5.42 -22.52
CA ALA A 159 30.23 -6.24 -23.43
C ALA A 159 28.74 -5.90 -23.31
N THR A 160 28.25 -5.73 -22.07
CA THR A 160 26.87 -5.32 -21.78
C THR A 160 26.53 -3.99 -22.45
N LYS A 161 27.48 -3.04 -22.51
CA LYS A 161 27.25 -1.76 -23.21
C LYS A 161 27.19 -1.93 -24.71
N SER A 162 28.05 -2.78 -25.27
CA SER A 162 28.07 -3.08 -26.70
C SER A 162 26.75 -3.72 -27.15
N GLU A 163 26.18 -4.63 -26.36
CA GLU A 163 24.88 -5.24 -26.63
C GLU A 163 23.73 -4.22 -26.66
N LEU A 164 23.87 -3.11 -25.95
CA LEU A 164 22.92 -1.99 -25.96
C LEU A 164 23.19 -0.99 -27.09
N GLY A 165 24.12 -1.28 -28.01
CA GLY A 165 24.52 -0.40 -29.10
C GLY A 165 25.35 0.81 -28.67
N LEU A 166 25.98 0.75 -27.49
CA LEU A 166 26.83 1.82 -26.95
C LEU A 166 28.32 1.47 -27.10
N PRO A 167 29.22 2.47 -27.05
CA PRO A 167 30.66 2.21 -27.03
C PRO A 167 31.04 1.23 -25.91
N ALA A 168 31.90 0.26 -26.24
CA ALA A 168 32.36 -0.79 -25.33
C ALA A 168 33.39 -0.25 -24.32
N GLU A 169 32.97 0.73 -23.51
CA GLU A 169 33.80 1.37 -22.50
C GLU A 169 33.57 0.73 -21.12
N GLU A 170 34.64 0.37 -20.43
CA GLU A 170 34.56 -0.16 -19.06
C GLU A 170 34.27 0.91 -18.00
N ALA A 171 34.32 2.19 -18.35
CA ALA A 171 34.12 3.29 -17.42
C ALA A 171 32.75 3.19 -16.72
N ASN A 172 32.71 3.40 -15.40
CA ASN A 172 31.50 3.44 -14.58
C ASN A 172 30.70 2.11 -14.51
N THR A 173 31.30 0.99 -14.93
CA THR A 173 30.72 -0.36 -14.84
C THR A 173 30.98 -1.02 -13.50
N TRP A 174 30.20 -2.05 -13.18
CA TRP A 174 30.37 -2.85 -11.98
C TRP A 174 31.69 -3.62 -11.96
N GLU A 175 32.02 -4.32 -13.04
CA GLU A 175 33.23 -5.13 -13.16
C GLU A 175 34.48 -4.27 -12.92
N ARG A 176 34.55 -3.08 -13.54
CA ARG A 176 35.63 -2.12 -13.28
C ARG A 176 35.69 -1.71 -11.80
N GLY A 177 34.54 -1.42 -11.19
CA GLY A 177 34.46 -1.07 -9.77
C GLY A 177 34.98 -2.19 -8.86
N LEU A 178 34.53 -3.42 -9.10
CA LEU A 178 34.96 -4.61 -8.36
C LEU A 178 36.45 -4.87 -8.54
N HIS A 179 37.00 -4.75 -9.76
CA HIS A 179 38.43 -4.88 -10.00
C HIS A 179 39.24 -3.85 -9.22
N ARG A 180 38.79 -2.60 -9.15
CA ARG A 180 39.48 -1.56 -8.34
C ARG A 180 39.44 -1.87 -6.85
N LEU A 181 38.32 -2.40 -6.34
CA LEU A 181 38.20 -2.86 -4.96
C LEU A 181 39.16 -4.03 -4.70
N LEU A 182 39.15 -5.07 -5.55
CA LEU A 182 40.05 -6.22 -5.44
C LEU A 182 41.53 -5.84 -5.54
N LEU A 183 41.91 -4.92 -6.43
CA LEU A 183 43.28 -4.41 -6.51
C LEU A 183 43.69 -3.69 -5.23
N GLY A 184 42.76 -2.98 -4.60
CA GLY A 184 42.95 -2.35 -3.30
C GLY A 184 43.30 -3.34 -2.18
N TYR A 185 42.84 -4.58 -2.28
CA TYR A 185 43.19 -5.64 -1.32
C TYR A 185 44.64 -6.12 -1.46
N PHE A 186 45.15 -6.20 -2.69
CA PHE A 186 46.51 -6.71 -2.94
C PHE A 186 47.62 -5.68 -2.70
N ILE A 187 47.27 -4.39 -2.59
CA ILE A 187 48.25 -3.33 -2.41
C ILE A 187 48.43 -3.02 -0.92
N PRO A 188 49.67 -3.07 -0.40
CA PRO A 188 49.97 -2.72 0.99
C PRO A 188 49.46 -1.33 1.39
N ASN A 189 48.85 -1.24 2.57
CA ASN A 189 48.22 0.00 3.08
C ASN A 189 49.21 1.17 3.21
N ASP A 190 50.47 0.89 3.55
CA ASP A 190 51.56 1.87 3.64
C ASP A 190 51.87 2.56 2.31
N ARG A 191 51.68 1.86 1.19
CA ARG A 191 51.80 2.44 -0.17
C ARG A 191 50.55 3.21 -0.60
N MET A 192 49.40 2.87 -0.03
CA MET A 192 48.13 3.55 -0.30
C MET A 192 47.98 4.86 0.49
N ASP A 193 48.57 4.92 1.68
CA ASP A 193 48.54 6.09 2.59
C ASP A 193 49.68 7.10 2.32
N SER A 194 50.49 6.87 1.28
CA SER A 194 51.56 7.80 0.88
C SER A 194 51.03 8.94 0.02
N ASP A 195 51.68 10.11 0.05
CA ASP A 195 51.36 11.26 -0.83
C ASP A 195 51.63 10.98 -2.32
N ALA A 196 52.24 9.84 -2.66
CA ALA A 196 52.46 9.43 -4.03
C ALA A 196 51.19 8.79 -4.62
N ALA A 197 50.93 9.06 -5.91
CA ALA A 197 49.82 8.42 -6.61
C ALA A 197 49.94 6.89 -6.52
N PRO A 198 48.84 6.17 -6.19
CA PRO A 198 48.88 4.73 -6.05
C PRO A 198 49.30 4.08 -7.38
N PRO A 199 50.06 2.97 -7.34
CA PRO A 199 50.54 2.32 -8.55
C PRO A 199 49.35 1.80 -9.36
N LEU A 200 49.28 2.19 -10.63
CA LEU A 200 48.29 1.65 -11.57
C LEU A 200 48.66 0.21 -11.91
N PHE A 201 47.65 -0.65 -12.00
CA PHE A 201 47.79 -2.00 -12.54
C PHE A 201 46.82 -2.16 -13.71
N ALA A 202 47.33 -2.45 -14.92
CA ALA A 202 46.52 -2.53 -16.14
C ALA A 202 45.56 -1.34 -16.32
N ASP A 203 46.08 -0.11 -16.16
CA ASP A 203 45.32 1.15 -16.24
C ASP A 203 44.15 1.29 -15.24
N LEU A 204 44.15 0.47 -14.18
CA LEU A 204 43.22 0.53 -13.06
C LEU A 204 43.91 1.11 -11.82
N GLU A 205 43.23 2.08 -11.22
CA GLU A 205 43.61 2.64 -9.94
C GLU A 205 43.00 1.82 -8.80
N PRO A 206 43.80 1.33 -7.85
CA PRO A 206 43.32 0.57 -6.71
C PRO A 206 42.50 1.43 -5.74
N ALA A 207 41.49 0.84 -5.12
CA ALA A 207 40.64 1.54 -4.18
C ALA A 207 41.13 1.37 -2.72
N PRO A 208 41.29 2.44 -1.92
CA PRO A 208 41.86 2.37 -0.57
C PRO A 208 40.87 1.83 0.49
N TYR A 209 39.81 1.13 0.08
CA TYR A 209 38.70 0.74 0.96
C TYR A 209 38.80 -0.68 1.51
N MET A 210 39.72 -1.52 1.02
CA MET A 210 39.84 -2.92 1.43
C MET A 210 40.68 -3.11 2.71
N ARG A 211 40.14 -2.69 3.85
CA ARG A 211 40.75 -2.87 5.18
C ARG A 211 39.80 -3.61 6.12
N GLY A 212 40.35 -4.45 7.00
CA GLY A 212 39.58 -5.19 8.01
C GLY A 212 38.48 -6.06 7.39
N ASP A 213 37.26 -5.97 7.92
CA ASP A 213 36.13 -6.82 7.53
C ASP A 213 35.55 -6.51 6.14
N ASN A 214 36.01 -5.43 5.48
CA ASN A 214 35.54 -5.03 4.15
C ASN A 214 35.81 -6.09 3.06
N VAL A 215 36.78 -6.99 3.27
CA VAL A 215 37.10 -8.07 2.33
C VAL A 215 35.97 -9.10 2.28
N ALA A 216 35.45 -9.50 3.45
CA ALA A 216 34.33 -10.43 3.53
C ALA A 216 33.05 -9.81 2.95
N LEU A 217 32.85 -8.50 3.16
CA LEU A 217 31.76 -7.77 2.51
C LEU A 217 31.90 -7.78 0.98
N LEU A 218 33.09 -7.47 0.45
CA LEU A 218 33.35 -7.47 -0.98
C LEU A 218 33.08 -8.84 -1.60
N GLU A 219 33.53 -9.92 -0.95
CA GLU A 219 33.30 -11.29 -1.41
C GLU A 219 31.80 -11.59 -1.54
N ARG A 220 31.02 -11.37 -0.48
CA ARG A 220 29.57 -11.63 -0.47
C ARG A 220 28.83 -10.77 -1.48
N PHE A 221 29.23 -9.51 -1.63
CA PHE A 221 28.67 -8.60 -2.63
C PHE A 221 29.01 -9.02 -4.07
N ALA A 222 30.25 -9.43 -4.33
CA ALA A 222 30.67 -9.91 -5.64
C ALA A 222 29.92 -11.19 -6.03
N ILE A 223 29.72 -12.13 -5.09
CA ILE A 223 28.92 -13.34 -5.32
C ILE A 223 27.46 -12.97 -5.67
N CYS A 224 26.85 -12.06 -4.92
CA CYS A 224 25.49 -11.58 -5.20
C CYS A 224 25.38 -11.01 -6.63
N LEU A 225 26.30 -10.11 -6.99
CA LEU A 225 26.28 -9.46 -8.30
C LEU A 225 26.56 -10.43 -9.44
N GLN A 226 27.51 -11.35 -9.27
CA GLN A 226 27.82 -12.38 -10.26
C GLN A 226 26.65 -13.35 -10.47
N THR A 227 25.92 -13.67 -9.40
CA THR A 227 24.71 -14.50 -9.45
C THR A 227 23.60 -13.81 -10.24
N LEU A 228 23.35 -12.52 -9.97
CA LEU A 228 22.38 -11.71 -10.73
C LEU A 228 22.75 -11.59 -12.21
N GLU A 229 24.03 -11.40 -12.52
CA GLU A 229 24.49 -11.27 -13.90
C GLU A 229 24.37 -12.61 -14.67
N ASN A 230 24.74 -13.72 -14.04
CA ASN A 230 24.53 -15.05 -14.63
C ASN A 230 23.04 -15.32 -14.88
N LEU A 231 22.19 -14.93 -13.93
CA LEU A 231 20.74 -15.00 -14.10
C LEU A 231 20.28 -14.14 -15.26
N SER A 232 20.69 -12.87 -15.35
CA SER A 232 20.34 -11.96 -16.46
C SER A 232 20.66 -12.56 -17.82
N ARG A 233 21.87 -13.12 -18.00
CA ARG A 233 22.25 -13.79 -19.25
C ARG A 233 21.34 -14.96 -19.59
N ASN A 234 20.88 -15.72 -18.59
CA ASN A 234 19.97 -16.83 -18.80
C ASN A 234 18.54 -16.34 -19.15
N LEU A 235 18.03 -15.33 -18.44
CA LEU A 235 16.66 -14.81 -18.62
C LEU A 235 16.44 -14.06 -19.96
N ARG A 236 17.52 -13.73 -20.70
CA ARG A 236 17.42 -13.12 -22.04
C ARG A 236 16.95 -14.09 -23.12
N ASN A 237 17.16 -15.38 -22.92
CA ASN A 237 16.72 -16.40 -23.87
C ASN A 237 15.23 -16.69 -23.67
N VAL A 238 14.60 -17.19 -24.73
CA VAL A 238 13.28 -17.81 -24.61
C VAL A 238 13.46 -19.23 -24.08
N HIS A 239 12.60 -19.64 -23.17
CA HIS A 239 12.63 -20.96 -22.55
C HIS A 239 11.25 -21.58 -22.55
N ARG A 240 11.17 -22.90 -22.36
CA ARG A 240 9.90 -23.57 -22.12
C ARG A 240 9.43 -23.30 -20.70
N LEU A 241 8.13 -23.50 -20.45
CA LEU A 241 7.52 -23.25 -19.14
C LEU A 241 8.16 -24.06 -18.00
N GLY A 242 8.51 -25.33 -18.26
CA GLY A 242 9.19 -26.18 -17.28
C GLY A 242 10.58 -25.66 -16.93
N ASP A 243 11.35 -25.24 -17.93
CA ASP A 243 12.68 -24.66 -17.75
C ASP A 243 12.60 -23.32 -17.01
N TRP A 244 11.61 -22.47 -17.32
CA TRP A 244 11.36 -21.23 -16.57
C TRP A 244 11.11 -21.50 -15.09
N SER A 245 10.30 -22.51 -14.75
CA SER A 245 10.05 -22.89 -13.37
C SER A 245 11.35 -23.27 -12.66
N THR A 246 12.19 -24.12 -13.27
CA THR A 246 13.49 -24.52 -12.70
C THR A 246 14.45 -23.34 -12.54
N ILE A 247 14.63 -22.52 -13.58
CA ILE A 247 15.53 -21.35 -13.56
C ILE A 247 15.13 -20.38 -12.45
N LEU A 248 13.83 -20.13 -12.28
CA LEU A 248 13.33 -19.18 -11.28
C LEU A 248 13.38 -19.74 -9.85
N HIS A 249 13.19 -21.04 -9.68
CA HIS A 249 13.44 -21.71 -8.39
C HIS A 249 14.91 -21.62 -8.00
N ASP A 250 15.83 -21.92 -8.93
CA ASP A 250 17.27 -21.79 -8.69
C ASP A 250 17.68 -20.35 -8.37
N ALA A 251 17.07 -19.37 -9.05
CA ALA A 251 17.28 -17.95 -8.76
C ALA A 251 16.83 -17.57 -7.35
N ILE A 252 15.65 -18.04 -6.92
CA ILE A 252 15.16 -17.85 -5.56
C ILE A 252 16.15 -18.43 -4.56
N THR A 253 16.56 -19.69 -4.72
CA THR A 253 17.51 -20.34 -3.82
C THR A 253 18.88 -19.65 -3.80
N GLY A 254 19.32 -19.08 -4.92
CA GLY A 254 20.60 -18.37 -5.03
C GLY A 254 20.60 -17.01 -4.35
N LEU A 255 19.51 -16.24 -4.45
CA LEU A 255 19.48 -14.81 -4.15
C LEU A 255 18.58 -14.41 -2.99
N LEU A 256 17.56 -15.20 -2.64
CA LEU A 256 16.55 -14.85 -1.65
C LEU A 256 16.48 -15.90 -0.54
N ASP A 257 16.62 -15.47 0.71
CA ASP A 257 16.50 -16.37 1.86
C ASP A 257 15.12 -16.30 2.51
N ASP A 258 14.57 -17.49 2.74
CA ASP A 258 13.30 -17.75 3.42
C ASP A 258 13.42 -19.09 4.17
N PRO A 259 13.99 -19.08 5.38
CA PRO A 259 14.42 -20.28 6.09
C PRO A 259 13.27 -21.24 6.42
N ASP A 260 12.08 -20.70 6.71
CA ASP A 260 10.89 -21.51 7.00
C ASP A 260 10.09 -21.89 5.74
N GLY A 261 10.50 -21.37 4.57
CA GLY A 261 9.82 -21.58 3.29
C GLY A 261 8.44 -20.94 3.18
N ARG A 262 8.00 -20.21 4.22
CA ARG A 262 6.65 -19.64 4.33
C ARG A 262 6.51 -18.38 3.50
N LEU A 263 7.48 -17.46 3.57
CA LEU A 263 7.40 -16.14 2.94
C LEU A 263 7.30 -16.23 1.41
N GLY A 264 8.05 -17.17 0.81
CA GLY A 264 8.07 -17.43 -0.62
C GLY A 264 7.11 -18.50 -1.10
N SER A 265 6.25 -19.06 -0.22
CA SER A 265 5.39 -20.20 -0.55
C SER A 265 4.44 -19.93 -1.72
N HIS A 266 3.83 -18.73 -1.77
CA HIS A 266 2.96 -18.31 -2.87
C HIS A 266 3.72 -18.14 -4.19
N VAL A 267 4.92 -17.56 -4.14
CA VAL A 267 5.78 -17.40 -5.33
C VAL A 267 6.18 -18.77 -5.87
N ARG A 268 6.68 -19.66 -5.01
CA ARG A 268 7.05 -21.04 -5.37
C ARG A 268 5.88 -21.79 -5.99
N ARG A 269 4.69 -21.73 -5.39
CA ARG A 269 3.47 -22.35 -5.94
C ARG A 269 3.12 -21.80 -7.32
N ALA A 270 3.27 -20.50 -7.56
CA ALA A 270 3.04 -19.92 -8.88
C ALA A 270 4.10 -20.36 -9.92
N LEU A 271 5.32 -20.67 -9.50
CA LEU A 271 6.34 -21.29 -10.34
C LEU A 271 6.04 -22.77 -10.61
N ASP A 272 5.49 -23.49 -9.64
CA ASP A 272 5.07 -24.88 -9.82
C ASP A 272 3.90 -24.95 -10.81
N ASP A 273 2.95 -24.01 -10.73
CA ASP A 273 1.87 -23.89 -11.72
C ASP A 273 2.42 -23.75 -13.16
N LEU A 274 3.53 -23.00 -13.37
CA LEU A 274 4.18 -22.91 -14.69
C LEU A 274 4.68 -24.27 -15.16
N HIS A 275 5.26 -25.05 -14.26
CA HIS A 275 5.73 -26.41 -14.57
C HIS A 275 4.57 -27.32 -14.99
N ASP A 276 3.44 -27.25 -14.28
CA ASP A 276 2.25 -28.03 -14.62
C ASP A 276 1.69 -27.65 -16.00
N TYR A 277 1.73 -26.37 -16.38
CA TYR A 277 1.35 -25.94 -17.72
C TYR A 277 2.33 -26.38 -18.82
N ALA A 278 3.57 -26.73 -18.48
CA ALA A 278 4.54 -27.27 -19.44
C ALA A 278 4.08 -28.61 -20.04
N ALA A 279 3.22 -29.36 -19.35
CA ALA A 279 2.61 -30.58 -19.90
C ALA A 279 1.66 -30.30 -21.07
N VAL A 280 1.14 -29.07 -21.18
CA VAL A 280 0.14 -28.67 -22.18
C VAL A 280 0.78 -28.10 -23.44
N THR A 281 1.97 -27.51 -23.33
CA THR A 281 2.64 -26.86 -24.47
C THR A 281 4.17 -26.94 -24.39
N ALA A 282 4.79 -27.22 -25.52
CA ALA A 282 6.24 -27.18 -25.71
C ALA A 282 6.76 -25.84 -26.24
N THR A 283 5.89 -24.82 -26.36
CA THR A 283 6.23 -23.51 -26.90
C THR A 283 7.23 -22.79 -26.00
N GLU A 284 8.23 -22.16 -26.63
CA GLU A 284 9.17 -21.28 -25.95
C GLU A 284 8.54 -19.90 -25.75
N ILE A 285 8.68 -19.37 -24.53
CA ILE A 285 8.01 -18.16 -24.09
C ILE A 285 9.07 -17.16 -23.60
N PRO A 286 8.95 -15.87 -23.96
CA PRO A 286 9.86 -14.84 -23.45
C PRO A 286 9.54 -14.47 -21.99
N LEU A 287 10.56 -13.95 -21.28
CA LEU A 287 10.46 -13.57 -19.86
C LEU A 287 9.26 -12.65 -19.55
N ASN A 288 8.97 -11.66 -20.40
CA ASN A 288 7.91 -10.69 -20.15
C ASN A 288 6.53 -11.34 -20.01
N ALA A 289 6.22 -12.35 -20.84
CA ALA A 289 4.96 -13.08 -20.74
C ALA A 289 4.89 -13.93 -19.46
N VAL A 290 6.02 -14.50 -19.02
CA VAL A 290 6.12 -15.22 -17.73
C VAL A 290 5.93 -14.27 -16.55
N VAL A 291 6.56 -13.09 -16.58
CA VAL A 291 6.40 -12.05 -15.56
C VAL A 291 4.95 -11.58 -15.47
N ASP A 292 4.30 -11.32 -16.61
CA ASP A 292 2.89 -10.92 -16.65
C ASP A 292 1.97 -12.01 -16.08
N PHE A 293 2.23 -13.28 -16.42
CA PHE A 293 1.53 -14.42 -15.83
C PHE A 293 1.71 -14.46 -14.30
N LEU A 294 2.95 -14.37 -13.82
CA LEU A 294 3.26 -14.44 -12.39
C LEU A 294 2.63 -13.28 -11.62
N ARG A 295 2.68 -12.06 -12.16
CA ARG A 295 2.00 -10.89 -11.55
C ARG A 295 0.51 -11.13 -11.43
N ASN A 296 -0.13 -11.63 -12.49
CA ASN A 296 -1.57 -11.90 -12.47
C ASN A 296 -1.95 -13.05 -11.52
N ARG A 297 -1.11 -14.09 -11.43
CA ARG A 297 -1.33 -15.22 -10.52
C ARG A 297 -1.19 -14.80 -9.06
N LEU A 298 -0.14 -14.04 -8.73
CA LEU A 298 0.18 -13.59 -7.37
C LEU A 298 -0.65 -12.37 -6.91
N ARG A 299 -1.40 -11.73 -7.81
CA ARG A 299 -2.43 -10.73 -7.45
C ARG A 299 -3.71 -11.36 -6.91
N ARG A 300 -3.96 -12.65 -7.16
CA ARG A 300 -5.18 -13.31 -6.67
C ARG A 300 -5.09 -13.41 -5.14
N LYS A 301 -6.01 -12.74 -4.45
CA LYS A 301 -6.15 -12.79 -2.99
C LYS A 301 -6.49 -14.22 -2.56
N THR A 302 -5.82 -14.70 -1.53
CA THR A 302 -6.13 -16.00 -0.95
C THR A 302 -7.34 -15.84 -0.04
N ALA A 303 -8.49 -16.35 -0.48
CA ALA A 303 -9.72 -16.27 0.27
C ALA A 303 -9.59 -17.04 1.61
N GLY A 304 -9.96 -16.41 2.71
CA GLY A 304 -10.21 -17.07 4.00
C GLY A 304 -9.04 -17.14 4.99
N HIS A 305 -7.86 -16.59 4.68
CA HIS A 305 -6.81 -16.45 5.70
C HIS A 305 -7.18 -15.33 6.70
N GLY A 306 -7.01 -15.58 8.00
CA GLY A 306 -7.30 -14.60 9.06
C GLY A 306 -8.76 -14.47 9.48
N PHE A 307 -9.67 -15.31 8.94
CA PHE A 307 -11.10 -15.23 9.21
C PHE A 307 -11.49 -15.92 10.53
N MET A 308 -12.30 -15.28 11.37
CA MET A 308 -12.87 -15.83 12.64
C MET A 308 -11.84 -16.34 13.67
N ASN A 309 -10.86 -15.51 14.03
CA ASN A 309 -9.84 -15.84 15.04
C ASN A 309 -10.14 -15.27 16.45
N GLY A 310 -11.42 -15.10 16.83
CA GLY A 310 -11.79 -14.55 18.15
C GLY A 310 -11.67 -13.02 18.25
N ALA A 311 -11.60 -12.32 17.12
CA ALA A 311 -11.33 -10.88 17.02
C ALA A 311 -12.26 -10.23 15.98
N VAL A 312 -12.38 -8.89 16.00
CA VAL A 312 -13.11 -8.15 14.97
C VAL A 312 -12.48 -8.45 13.61
N THR A 313 -13.29 -8.94 12.67
CA THR A 313 -12.79 -9.37 11.36
C THR A 313 -13.01 -8.29 10.32
N PHE A 314 -11.94 -7.72 9.78
CA PHE A 314 -11.95 -6.84 8.61
C PHE A 314 -11.77 -7.69 7.36
N CYS A 315 -12.69 -7.65 6.41
CA CYS A 315 -12.56 -8.41 5.16
C CYS A 315 -13.16 -7.66 3.97
N GLU A 316 -12.77 -8.10 2.79
CA GLU A 316 -13.33 -7.59 1.54
C GLU A 316 -14.76 -8.12 1.34
N MET A 317 -15.58 -7.34 0.65
CA MET A 317 -16.93 -7.74 0.25
C MET A 317 -16.89 -8.85 -0.82
N LEU A 318 -16.74 -10.10 -0.36
CA LEU A 318 -16.76 -11.29 -1.20
C LEU A 318 -18.15 -11.97 -1.17
N PRO A 319 -18.71 -12.38 -2.33
CA PRO A 319 -20.00 -13.06 -2.40
C PRO A 319 -20.04 -14.39 -1.62
N MET A 320 -21.26 -14.86 -1.31
CA MET A 320 -21.54 -16.22 -0.82
C MET A 320 -20.96 -16.53 0.57
N ARG A 321 -20.79 -15.50 1.41
CA ARG A 321 -20.41 -15.62 2.82
C ARG A 321 -21.52 -15.06 3.72
N SER A 322 -22.71 -15.66 3.68
CA SER A 322 -23.85 -15.26 4.53
C SER A 322 -23.74 -15.85 5.94
N ILE A 323 -22.70 -15.47 6.67
CA ILE A 323 -22.50 -15.87 8.07
C ILE A 323 -23.17 -14.81 8.95
N PRO A 324 -24.03 -15.22 9.90
CA PRO A 324 -24.70 -14.25 10.77
C PRO A 324 -23.73 -13.66 11.79
N PHE A 325 -23.74 -12.32 11.90
CA PHE A 325 -23.00 -11.56 12.91
C PHE A 325 -23.97 -10.66 13.66
N ARG A 326 -23.67 -10.36 14.93
CA ARG A 326 -24.47 -9.40 15.71
C ARG A 326 -24.34 -8.01 15.14
N ILE A 327 -23.13 -7.63 14.76
CA ILE A 327 -22.84 -6.35 14.13
C ILE A 327 -22.17 -6.57 12.78
N ILE A 328 -22.73 -5.94 11.76
CA ILE A 328 -22.14 -5.87 10.42
C ILE A 328 -21.90 -4.40 10.09
N ALA A 329 -20.63 -4.03 9.94
CA ALA A 329 -20.21 -2.69 9.58
C ALA A 329 -19.66 -2.67 8.15
N HIS A 330 -20.09 -1.70 7.35
CA HIS A 330 -19.58 -1.46 6.00
C HIS A 330 -18.86 -0.13 5.96
N VAL A 331 -17.59 -0.12 5.57
CA VAL A 331 -16.79 1.10 5.39
C VAL A 331 -16.54 1.37 3.93
N GLY A 332 -16.35 2.64 3.56
CA GLY A 332 -16.09 3.03 2.18
C GLY A 332 -17.30 2.93 1.24
N MET A 333 -18.52 3.04 1.76
CA MET A 333 -19.78 2.90 1.01
C MET A 333 -20.18 4.18 0.26
N HIS A 334 -19.31 4.67 -0.61
CA HIS A 334 -19.54 5.87 -1.43
C HIS A 334 -20.02 5.49 -2.85
N GLU A 335 -20.64 6.45 -3.56
CA GLU A 335 -21.28 6.23 -4.87
C GLU A 335 -20.41 5.49 -5.90
N SER A 336 -19.14 5.87 -6.03
CA SER A 336 -18.20 5.24 -6.98
C SER A 336 -17.55 3.96 -6.47
N GLY A 337 -17.65 3.68 -5.16
CA GLY A 337 -16.98 2.57 -4.51
C GLY A 337 -17.81 1.29 -4.47
N PHE A 338 -19.14 1.41 -4.32
CA PHE A 338 -20.02 0.25 -4.22
C PHE A 338 -21.45 0.57 -4.68
N PRO A 339 -22.13 -0.30 -5.44
CA PRO A 339 -21.62 -1.54 -6.05
C PRO A 339 -20.57 -1.25 -7.13
N ALA A 340 -19.69 -2.22 -7.42
CA ALA A 340 -18.63 -2.05 -8.39
C ALA A 340 -19.18 -1.79 -9.80
N THR A 341 -18.64 -0.77 -10.47
CA THR A 341 -18.95 -0.49 -11.87
C THR A 341 -17.91 -1.15 -12.76
N GLU A 342 -18.20 -2.33 -13.27
CA GLU A 342 -17.37 -3.01 -14.25
C GLU A 342 -17.88 -2.74 -15.67
N ARG A 343 -16.98 -2.33 -16.57
CA ARG A 343 -17.31 -2.22 -17.99
C ARG A 343 -16.94 -3.53 -18.67
N PRO A 344 -17.92 -4.31 -19.15
CA PRO A 344 -17.61 -5.56 -19.83
C PRO A 344 -16.79 -5.27 -21.10
N ALA A 345 -15.98 -6.25 -21.50
CA ALA A 345 -15.20 -6.14 -22.72
C ALA A 345 -16.14 -5.92 -23.93
N ALA A 346 -15.73 -5.10 -24.90
CA ALA A 346 -16.58 -4.78 -26.05
C ALA A 346 -16.99 -6.03 -26.85
N PHE A 347 -16.20 -7.09 -26.80
CA PHE A 347 -16.45 -8.37 -27.45
C PHE A 347 -17.18 -9.40 -26.56
N ASP A 348 -17.57 -9.02 -25.34
CA ASP A 348 -18.36 -9.89 -24.46
C ASP A 348 -19.80 -9.96 -24.97
N LEU A 349 -20.13 -11.08 -25.63
CA LEU A 349 -21.46 -11.35 -26.15
C LEU A 349 -22.48 -11.66 -25.04
N ILE A 350 -22.01 -12.16 -23.89
CA ILE A 350 -22.87 -12.46 -22.73
C ILE A 350 -23.38 -11.14 -22.15
N ALA A 351 -22.50 -10.16 -21.98
CA ALA A 351 -22.89 -8.82 -21.52
C ALA A 351 -23.88 -8.11 -22.48
N ARG A 352 -23.82 -8.40 -23.78
CA ARG A 352 -24.76 -7.85 -24.78
C ARG A 352 -26.12 -8.53 -24.77
N SER A 353 -26.22 -9.77 -24.33
CA SER A 353 -27.48 -10.53 -24.29
C SER A 353 -27.53 -11.44 -23.06
N PRO A 354 -27.69 -10.87 -21.85
CA PRO A 354 -27.68 -11.64 -20.62
C PRO A 354 -28.83 -12.64 -20.54
N ARG A 355 -28.57 -13.79 -19.92
CA ARG A 355 -29.50 -14.88 -19.67
C ARG A 355 -29.52 -15.23 -18.18
N PRO A 356 -30.59 -15.88 -17.69
CA PRO A 356 -30.61 -16.42 -16.33
C PRO A 356 -29.41 -17.34 -16.08
N GLY A 357 -28.69 -17.10 -14.98
CA GLY A 357 -27.47 -17.81 -14.62
C GLY A 357 -26.17 -17.09 -14.98
N ASP A 358 -26.22 -16.05 -15.83
CA ASP A 358 -25.04 -15.25 -16.14
C ASP A 358 -24.60 -14.43 -14.92
N ARG A 359 -23.30 -14.45 -14.66
CA ARG A 359 -22.71 -13.70 -13.54
C ARG A 359 -22.51 -12.26 -13.96
N LEU A 360 -23.25 -11.35 -13.32
CA LEU A 360 -23.11 -9.91 -13.49
C LEU A 360 -22.61 -9.32 -12.19
N ARG A 361 -21.39 -8.77 -12.18
CA ARG A 361 -20.73 -8.29 -10.96
C ARG A 361 -21.60 -7.31 -10.16
N ARG A 362 -22.24 -6.37 -10.84
CA ARG A 362 -23.18 -5.42 -10.21
C ARG A 362 -24.33 -6.13 -9.48
N ASN A 363 -24.88 -7.20 -10.04
CA ASN A 363 -25.95 -7.95 -9.39
C ASN A 363 -25.44 -8.80 -8.22
N GLU A 364 -24.22 -9.34 -8.33
CA GLU A 364 -23.57 -10.04 -7.23
C GLU A 364 -23.32 -9.11 -6.04
N ASP A 365 -22.83 -7.89 -6.27
CA ASP A 365 -22.62 -6.90 -5.21
C ASP A 365 -23.96 -6.47 -4.56
N ARG A 366 -25.03 -6.29 -5.35
CA ARG A 366 -26.38 -6.01 -4.82
C ARG A 366 -26.92 -7.16 -3.99
N LEU A 367 -26.72 -8.39 -4.45
CA LEU A 367 -27.10 -9.60 -3.71
C LEU A 367 -26.30 -9.69 -2.40
N LEU A 368 -24.99 -9.42 -2.44
CA LEU A 368 -24.13 -9.41 -1.26
C LEU A 368 -24.60 -8.38 -0.22
N PHE A 369 -25.00 -7.18 -0.65
CA PHE A 369 -25.59 -6.18 0.25
C PHE A 369 -26.86 -6.72 0.93
N LEU A 370 -27.73 -7.38 0.17
CA LEU A 370 -28.94 -8.00 0.70
C LEU A 370 -28.63 -9.17 1.66
N GLU A 371 -27.67 -10.02 1.32
CA GLU A 371 -27.22 -11.11 2.20
C GLU A 371 -26.69 -10.58 3.53
N ASN A 372 -25.93 -9.47 3.50
CA ASN A 372 -25.45 -8.80 4.71
C ASN A 372 -26.61 -8.24 5.54
N LEU A 373 -27.60 -7.59 4.90
CA LEU A 373 -28.82 -7.12 5.57
C LEU A 373 -29.56 -8.26 6.29
N LEU A 374 -29.69 -9.41 5.63
CA LEU A 374 -30.37 -10.60 6.17
C LEU A 374 -29.55 -11.35 7.25
N SER A 375 -28.23 -11.21 7.21
CA SER A 375 -27.31 -11.89 8.14
C SER A 375 -27.08 -11.10 9.44
N CYS A 376 -27.26 -9.78 9.41
CA CYS A 376 -27.13 -8.94 10.59
C CYS A 376 -28.19 -9.27 11.64
N ARG A 377 -27.79 -9.37 12.91
CA ARG A 377 -28.71 -9.70 14.03
C ARG A 377 -29.09 -8.51 14.89
N GLU A 378 -28.23 -7.52 15.04
CA GLU A 378 -28.51 -6.37 15.92
C GLU A 378 -28.24 -5.02 15.26
N VAL A 379 -27.04 -4.81 14.70
CA VAL A 379 -26.65 -3.46 14.22
C VAL A 379 -25.99 -3.48 12.85
N LEU A 380 -26.55 -2.69 11.94
CA LEU A 380 -25.97 -2.31 10.66
C LEU A 380 -25.32 -0.94 10.75
N TYR A 381 -24.02 -0.91 10.52
CA TYR A 381 -23.24 0.32 10.46
C TYR A 381 -22.79 0.57 9.02
N PHE A 382 -22.96 1.79 8.53
CA PHE A 382 -22.46 2.23 7.24
C PHE A 382 -21.60 3.47 7.41
N SER A 383 -20.40 3.50 6.83
CA SER A 383 -19.61 4.72 6.68
C SER A 383 -19.20 4.97 5.24
N TYR A 384 -19.05 6.25 4.90
CA TYR A 384 -18.56 6.69 3.60
C TYR A 384 -17.91 8.07 3.65
N CYS A 385 -17.06 8.36 2.65
CA CYS A 385 -16.47 9.68 2.43
C CYS A 385 -17.51 10.65 1.83
N GLY A 386 -18.36 11.23 2.67
CA GLY A 386 -19.44 12.15 2.28
C GLY A 386 -19.02 13.60 2.08
N GLN A 387 -17.76 13.97 2.35
CA GLN A 387 -17.21 15.29 2.06
C GLN A 387 -15.80 15.21 1.47
N SER A 388 -15.50 16.10 0.53
CA SER A 388 -14.15 16.26 0.00
C SER A 388 -13.22 16.97 1.00
N ILE A 389 -12.11 16.33 1.37
CA ILE A 389 -11.04 16.93 2.21
C ILE A 389 -10.55 18.27 1.64
N ARG A 390 -10.48 18.39 0.31
CA ARG A 390 -9.89 19.57 -0.35
C ARG A 390 -10.87 20.72 -0.53
N THR A 391 -12.12 20.39 -0.86
CA THR A 391 -13.11 21.39 -1.32
C THR A 391 -14.30 21.53 -0.39
N GLY A 392 -14.45 20.66 0.60
CA GLY A 392 -15.62 20.59 1.48
C GLY A 392 -16.92 20.21 0.76
N ARG A 393 -16.87 19.92 -0.55
CA ARG A 393 -18.07 19.61 -1.32
C ARG A 393 -18.68 18.28 -0.86
N PRO A 394 -20.02 18.19 -0.80
CA PRO A 394 -20.70 16.95 -0.45
C PRO A 394 -20.46 15.89 -1.54
N ARG A 395 -20.42 14.64 -1.10
CA ARG A 395 -20.37 13.43 -1.92
C ARG A 395 -21.54 12.53 -1.54
N ALA A 396 -22.08 11.82 -2.52
CA ALA A 396 -23.19 10.90 -2.30
C ALA A 396 -22.67 9.56 -1.70
N PRO A 397 -23.47 8.93 -0.83
CA PRO A 397 -23.23 7.55 -0.43
C PRO A 397 -23.47 6.59 -1.61
N SER A 398 -23.25 5.29 -1.37
CA SER A 398 -23.68 4.23 -2.27
C SER A 398 -25.18 4.32 -2.53
N ILE A 399 -25.59 4.07 -3.77
CA ILE A 399 -27.00 3.99 -4.17
C ILE A 399 -27.77 2.96 -3.32
N LEU A 400 -27.12 1.93 -2.79
CA LEU A 400 -27.77 0.90 -1.97
C LEU A 400 -28.12 1.40 -0.57
N ILE A 401 -27.35 2.36 -0.03
CA ILE A 401 -27.71 3.05 1.20
C ILE A 401 -28.91 3.97 0.94
N GLU A 402 -28.93 4.67 -0.20
CA GLU A 402 -30.06 5.52 -0.58
C GLU A 402 -31.34 4.70 -0.77
N GLU A 403 -31.28 3.57 -1.49
CA GLU A 403 -32.41 2.65 -1.68
C GLU A 403 -32.92 2.06 -0.34
N LEU A 404 -32.02 1.72 0.59
CA LEU A 404 -32.39 1.22 1.92
C LEU A 404 -33.11 2.29 2.75
N VAL A 405 -32.60 3.51 2.72
CA VAL A 405 -33.20 4.65 3.43
C VAL A 405 -34.55 5.03 2.82
N GLU A 406 -34.66 5.05 1.49
CA GLU A 406 -35.93 5.29 0.81
C GLU A 406 -36.97 4.22 1.18
N LEU A 407 -36.56 2.95 1.25
CA LEU A 407 -37.42 1.86 1.69
C LEU A 407 -37.89 2.08 3.14
N GLU A 408 -36.98 2.37 4.07
CA GLU A 408 -37.31 2.66 5.48
C GLU A 408 -38.32 3.80 5.59
N GLN A 409 -38.06 4.92 4.92
CA GLN A 409 -38.95 6.09 4.91
C GLN A 409 -40.33 5.77 4.31
N SER A 410 -40.37 4.94 3.25
CA SER A 410 -41.63 4.53 2.61
C SER A 410 -42.49 3.65 3.54
N LEU A 411 -41.86 2.83 4.37
CA LEU A 411 -42.53 1.93 5.31
C LEU A 411 -43.00 2.66 6.58
N HIS A 412 -42.24 3.66 7.03
CA HIS A 412 -42.49 4.37 8.30
C HIS A 412 -43.13 5.75 8.13
N GLY A 413 -43.32 6.22 6.89
CA GLY A 413 -43.98 7.49 6.60
C GLY A 413 -43.19 8.71 7.09
N THR A 414 -41.86 8.60 7.14
CA THR A 414 -40.90 9.62 7.63
C THR A 414 -40.15 10.25 6.45
N PRO A 415 -40.80 11.03 5.57
CA PRO A 415 -40.10 11.67 4.45
C PRO A 415 -39.08 12.67 4.99
N GLY A 416 -37.81 12.49 4.62
CA GLY A 416 -36.74 13.33 5.12
C GLY A 416 -35.48 13.25 4.26
N GLU A 417 -34.75 14.36 4.20
CA GLU A 417 -33.37 14.32 3.66
C GLU A 417 -32.51 13.40 4.54
N LEU A 418 -31.72 12.52 3.92
CA LEU A 418 -30.79 11.60 4.59
C LEU A 418 -30.05 12.24 5.77
N ARG A 419 -29.56 13.47 5.57
CA ARG A 419 -28.78 14.24 6.54
C ARG A 419 -29.52 14.63 7.82
N ARG A 420 -30.85 14.57 7.82
CA ARG A 420 -31.70 14.96 8.94
C ARG A 420 -32.23 13.77 9.73
N LEU A 421 -31.90 12.56 9.31
CA LEU A 421 -32.36 11.34 9.95
C LEU A 421 -31.66 11.15 11.31
N PRO A 422 -32.37 10.60 12.31
CA PRO A 422 -31.82 10.42 13.65
C PRO A 422 -30.65 9.43 13.68
N TYR A 423 -30.53 8.53 12.71
CA TYR A 423 -29.41 7.58 12.60
C TYR A 423 -28.28 8.07 11.67
N PHE A 424 -28.39 9.28 11.11
CA PHE A 424 -27.33 9.89 10.29
C PHE A 424 -26.46 10.83 11.14
N PHE A 425 -25.15 10.75 10.93
CA PHE A 425 -24.17 11.56 11.62
C PHE A 425 -23.16 12.15 10.62
N GLU A 426 -22.99 13.47 10.67
CA GLU A 426 -22.02 14.20 9.85
C GLU A 426 -20.77 14.51 10.68
N HIS A 427 -19.67 13.82 10.37
CA HIS A 427 -18.42 13.95 11.13
C HIS A 427 -17.60 15.15 10.73
N ARG A 428 -16.86 15.72 11.69
CA ARG A 428 -15.86 16.77 11.46
C ARG A 428 -14.59 16.19 10.84
N MET A 429 -13.91 17.02 10.04
CA MET A 429 -12.70 16.64 9.31
C MET A 429 -11.55 16.18 10.21
N HIS A 430 -11.37 16.83 11.35
CA HIS A 430 -10.29 16.54 12.28
C HIS A 430 -10.80 15.85 13.56
N PRO A 431 -10.05 14.89 14.12
CA PRO A 431 -10.41 14.19 15.36
C PRO A 431 -10.40 15.09 16.60
N PHE A 432 -9.61 16.17 16.56
CA PHE A 432 -9.51 17.19 17.63
C PHE A 432 -10.53 18.33 17.44
N HIS A 433 -11.67 18.09 16.79
CA HIS A 433 -12.72 19.11 16.76
C HIS A 433 -13.45 19.18 18.12
N PRO A 434 -13.73 20.37 18.69
CA PRO A 434 -14.35 20.50 20.02
C PRO A 434 -15.67 19.76 20.21
N ASP A 435 -16.50 19.68 19.14
CA ASP A 435 -17.76 18.92 19.14
C ASP A 435 -17.65 17.47 19.63
N TYR A 436 -16.50 16.81 19.51
CA TYR A 436 -16.32 15.44 20.00
C TYR A 436 -16.11 15.33 21.52
N TYR A 437 -15.77 16.44 22.19
CA TYR A 437 -15.41 16.48 23.61
C TYR A 437 -16.34 17.38 24.42
N THR A 438 -17.39 17.91 23.80
CA THR A 438 -18.33 18.85 24.42
C THR A 438 -19.67 18.15 24.70
N SER A 439 -20.09 18.15 25.96
CA SER A 439 -21.38 17.60 26.38
C SER A 439 -22.55 18.26 25.63
N GLY A 440 -23.47 17.45 25.09
CA GLY A 440 -24.66 17.92 24.37
C GLY A 440 -24.57 17.80 22.84
N HIS A 441 -23.39 17.48 22.30
CA HIS A 441 -23.26 17.05 20.91
C HIS A 441 -23.48 15.53 20.79
N ARG A 442 -23.97 15.10 19.62
CA ARG A 442 -24.15 13.67 19.28
C ARG A 442 -22.84 12.97 18.91
N LEU A 443 -21.78 13.74 18.67
CA LEU A 443 -20.46 13.25 18.31
C LEU A 443 -19.62 13.03 19.57
N TYR A 444 -18.83 11.97 19.60
CA TYR A 444 -17.96 11.63 20.72
C TYR A 444 -16.64 11.04 20.21
N SER A 445 -15.61 11.07 21.06
CA SER A 445 -14.30 10.46 20.81
C SER A 445 -13.73 9.95 22.13
N TYR A 446 -13.08 8.79 22.09
CA TYR A 446 -12.38 8.21 23.24
C TYR A 446 -10.90 8.61 23.30
N SER A 447 -10.39 9.37 22.33
CA SER A 447 -9.00 9.80 22.29
C SER A 447 -8.70 10.84 23.36
N HIS A 448 -7.85 10.49 24.32
CA HIS A 448 -7.38 11.41 25.35
C HIS A 448 -6.40 12.43 24.76
N SER A 449 -5.53 11.99 23.84
CA SER A 449 -4.53 12.87 23.22
C SER A 449 -5.18 14.03 22.46
N ASN A 450 -6.23 13.76 21.69
CA ASN A 450 -6.98 14.79 20.98
C ASN A 450 -7.81 15.68 21.94
N CYS A 451 -8.32 15.13 23.04
CA CYS A 451 -9.01 15.92 24.08
C CYS A 451 -8.06 16.96 24.71
N VAL A 452 -6.82 16.56 25.01
CA VAL A 452 -5.79 17.47 25.54
C VAL A 452 -5.46 18.57 24.53
N GLN A 453 -5.32 18.23 23.24
CA GLN A 453 -5.08 19.23 22.18
C GLN A 453 -6.21 20.27 22.04
N VAL A 454 -7.46 19.89 22.32
CA VAL A 454 -8.60 20.82 22.32
C VAL A 454 -8.59 21.72 23.56
N ALA A 455 -8.14 21.19 24.70
CA ALA A 455 -8.05 21.93 25.96
C ALA A 455 -6.87 22.92 25.98
N GLU A 456 -5.82 22.66 25.22
CA GLU A 456 -4.72 23.61 25.03
C GLU A 456 -5.14 24.72 24.05
N PRO A 457 -5.16 26.01 24.47
CA PRO A 457 -5.41 27.10 23.54
C PRO A 457 -4.32 27.08 22.45
N PRO A 458 -4.62 27.44 21.19
CA PRO A 458 -3.62 27.48 20.15
C PRO A 458 -2.49 28.39 20.62
N SER A 459 -1.34 27.79 20.96
CA SER A 459 -0.13 28.52 21.25
C SER A 459 0.09 29.46 20.09
N THR A 460 0.03 30.76 20.37
CA THR A 460 0.22 31.83 19.38
C THR A 460 1.33 31.41 18.45
N LEU A 461 1.00 31.18 17.17
CA LEU A 461 1.99 31.11 16.11
C LEU A 461 2.78 32.41 16.22
N SER A 462 3.96 32.34 16.84
CA SER A 462 4.93 33.41 16.87
C SER A 462 5.23 33.71 15.42
N THR A 463 4.58 34.74 14.87
CA THR A 463 5.02 35.38 13.64
C THR A 463 6.52 35.57 13.76
N PRO A 464 7.34 35.04 12.84
CA PRO A 464 8.78 35.21 12.95
C PRO A 464 9.07 36.70 12.98
N SER A 465 9.54 37.17 14.13
CA SER A 465 10.00 38.52 14.34
C SER A 465 11.13 38.79 13.36
N THR A 466 10.83 39.54 12.30
CA THR A 466 11.85 40.11 11.42
C THR A 466 12.84 40.87 12.28
N PRO A 467 14.14 40.51 12.32
CA PRO A 467 15.09 41.24 13.13
C PRO A 467 15.43 42.55 12.41
N SER A 468 14.90 43.64 12.95
CA SER A 468 15.36 44.98 12.67
C SER A 468 16.74 45.19 13.30
N SER A 469 17.68 45.57 12.43
CA SER A 469 18.90 46.36 12.65
C SER A 469 20.23 45.62 12.56
N LEU A 470 20.99 45.97 11.52
CA LEU A 470 22.39 46.32 11.61
C LEU A 470 22.66 47.40 10.54
N SER A 471 23.28 48.47 11.00
CA SER A 471 23.49 49.74 10.33
C SER A 471 24.78 49.76 9.48
N ASN A 472 24.82 50.76 8.59
CA ASN A 472 26.00 51.44 8.03
C ASN A 472 26.86 50.73 6.97
N ARG A 473 26.74 51.19 5.71
CA ARG A 473 27.70 52.11 5.03
C ARG A 473 27.41 52.20 3.52
N SER A 474 27.20 53.42 3.02
CA SER A 474 27.52 53.82 1.63
C SER A 474 29.06 53.75 1.42
N PRO A 475 29.65 53.66 0.20
CA PRO A 475 29.24 54.38 -1.02
C PRO A 475 29.47 53.66 -2.38
N GLY A 476 28.95 54.27 -3.46
CA GLY A 476 29.68 54.39 -4.73
C GLY A 476 29.31 53.46 -5.90
N THR A 477 28.65 54.08 -6.90
CA THR A 477 28.94 53.98 -8.35
C THR A 477 29.20 52.61 -9.01
N GLY A 478 28.37 52.22 -9.99
CA GLY A 478 28.79 51.23 -10.99
C GLY A 478 27.70 50.59 -11.85
N VAL A 479 27.17 51.33 -12.83
CA VAL A 479 26.97 50.96 -14.25
C VAL A 479 26.43 49.55 -14.65
N ARG A 480 25.44 49.61 -15.57
CA ARG A 480 25.04 48.67 -16.66
C ARG A 480 23.92 47.64 -16.43
N GLN A 481 22.79 47.94 -17.06
CA GLN A 481 21.88 46.97 -17.69
C GLN A 481 22.60 46.16 -18.80
N PRO A 482 22.05 45.00 -19.17
CA PRO A 482 21.29 45.00 -20.41
C PRO A 482 19.93 44.29 -20.32
N SER A 483 19.06 44.77 -21.19
CA SER A 483 17.66 44.43 -21.39
C SER A 483 17.45 43.11 -22.13
N THR A 484 16.27 42.57 -21.83
CA THR A 484 15.57 41.47 -22.48
C THR A 484 15.26 41.74 -23.95
N ARG A 485 15.41 40.71 -24.79
CA ARG A 485 14.70 40.58 -26.08
C ARG A 485 13.61 39.53 -25.90
N SER A 486 12.37 39.92 -26.16
CA SER A 486 11.26 39.03 -26.49
C SER A 486 10.53 39.63 -27.70
N ASP A 487 9.94 38.72 -28.47
CA ASP A 487 9.55 38.84 -29.86
C ASP A 487 8.36 39.75 -30.13
N SER A 488 8.27 40.24 -31.37
CA SER A 488 6.98 40.46 -32.02
C SER A 488 7.05 40.41 -33.55
N LYS A 489 6.16 39.56 -34.10
CA LYS A 489 5.39 39.67 -35.37
C LYS A 489 6.19 39.64 -36.69
N VAL A 490 6.03 38.60 -37.52
CA VAL A 490 4.93 38.40 -38.50
C VAL A 490 4.75 39.61 -39.41
N SER A 491 5.22 39.51 -40.66
CA SER A 491 4.52 39.84 -41.92
C SER A 491 5.45 39.61 -43.11
N GLU A 492 4.87 39.00 -44.16
CA GLU A 492 5.35 38.76 -45.54
C GLU A 492 6.42 37.70 -45.81
#